data_AF-A0A968I351-F1
#
_entry.id   AF-A0A968I351-F1
#
_cell.length_a   1.000
_cell.length_b   1.000
_cell.length_c   1.000
_cell.angle_alpha   90.00
_cell.angle_beta   90.00
_cell.angle_gamma   90.00
#
_symmetry.space_group_name_H-M   'P 1'
#
loop_
_entity.id
_entity.type
_entity.pdbx_description
1 polymer ?
#
loop_
_entity_poly.entity_id
_entity_poly.type
_entity_poly.pdbx_seq_one_letter_code
_entity_poly.pdbx_strand_id
1 'polypeptide(L)'
;MSPVASDQWTATIRGHEIQFEARDVASVGYGGHDGLALAVGQGNRCSITLSRTAVNRLDLAAILAHEVGHCLDHLELGWSHNGFRDEGRLYGEFFGDPAEGYAETYGRAYLETCGTLLEPLGWKFKRDGACDLPAPHAVTPSMVR
;
A
#
# COMPACT_ATOMS: atom_id res chain seq x y z
N MET A 1 -31.12 -6.10 -7.10
CA MET A 1 -29.73 -5.63 -7.11
C MET A 1 -28.90 -6.73 -6.47
N SER A 2 -28.14 -7.49 -7.25
CA SER A 2 -27.25 -8.51 -6.68
C SER A 2 -26.12 -7.81 -5.93
N PRO A 3 -25.72 -8.29 -4.74
CA PRO A 3 -24.56 -7.77 -4.06
C PRO A 3 -23.36 -8.04 -4.97
N VAL A 4 -22.61 -6.99 -5.24
CA VAL A 4 -21.44 -7.09 -6.10
C VAL A 4 -20.41 -7.96 -5.40
N ALA A 5 -19.95 -9.03 -6.04
CA ALA A 5 -19.05 -10.00 -5.44
C ALA A 5 -17.78 -9.27 -4.94
N SER A 6 -17.55 -9.27 -3.63
CA SER A 6 -16.27 -8.86 -3.07
C SER A 6 -15.37 -10.08 -2.96
N ASP A 7 -14.10 -9.89 -3.31
CA ASP A 7 -13.06 -10.91 -3.24
C ASP A 7 -12.19 -10.63 -2.03
N GLN A 8 -12.13 -11.56 -1.07
CA GLN A 8 -11.31 -11.41 0.13
C GLN A 8 -10.19 -12.47 0.15
N TRP A 9 -9.04 -12.10 0.72
CA TRP A 9 -7.94 -13.02 0.98
C TRP A 9 -7.02 -12.46 2.07
N THR A 10 -6.05 -13.27 2.50
CA THR A 10 -4.96 -12.84 3.37
C THR A 10 -3.62 -13.14 2.69
N ALA A 11 -2.62 -12.36 3.04
CA ALA A 11 -1.23 -12.63 2.67
C ALA A 11 -0.31 -12.32 3.85
N THR A 12 0.80 -13.06 3.95
CA THR A 12 1.86 -12.75 4.91
C THR A 12 2.94 -11.92 4.25
N ILE A 13 3.11 -10.68 4.72
CA ILE A 13 4.10 -9.74 4.21
C ILE A 13 5.03 -9.39 5.38
N ARG A 14 6.32 -9.69 5.22
CA ARG A 14 7.35 -9.51 6.27
C ARG A 14 6.98 -10.14 7.63
N GLY A 15 6.23 -11.24 7.62
CA GLY A 15 5.78 -11.93 8.84
C GLY A 15 4.48 -11.40 9.44
N HIS A 16 3.89 -10.35 8.86
CA HIS A 16 2.58 -9.83 9.25
C HIS A 16 1.48 -10.35 8.34
N GLU A 17 0.36 -10.80 8.92
CA GLU A 17 -0.84 -11.10 8.15
C GLU A 17 -1.58 -9.81 7.80
N ILE A 18 -1.79 -9.58 6.50
CA ILE A 18 -2.56 -8.46 5.96
C ILE A 18 -3.82 -9.00 5.28
N GLN A 19 -4.98 -8.46 5.65
CA GLN A 19 -6.25 -8.80 5.03
C GLN A 19 -6.48 -7.95 3.79
N PHE A 20 -6.87 -8.57 2.69
CA PHE A 20 -7.18 -7.87 1.45
C PHE A 20 -8.65 -8.04 1.10
N GLU A 21 -9.20 -7.01 0.48
CA GLU A 21 -10.52 -7.04 -0.14
C GLU A 21 -10.50 -6.29 -1.47
N ALA A 22 -10.98 -6.91 -2.54
CA ALA A 22 -11.32 -6.23 -3.78
C ALA A 22 -12.84 -6.01 -3.83
N ARG A 23 -13.25 -4.76 -3.98
CA ARG A 23 -14.66 -4.35 -4.06
C ARG A 23 -15.00 -3.88 -5.46
N ASP A 24 -16.16 -4.26 -5.95
CA ASP A 24 -16.69 -3.78 -7.23
C ASP A 24 -17.36 -2.41 -7.08
N VAL A 25 -16.50 -1.43 -6.83
CA VAL A 25 -16.78 0.00 -6.72
C VAL A 25 -15.73 0.76 -7.52
N ALA A 26 -16.06 1.98 -7.96
CA ALA A 26 -15.13 2.82 -8.73
C ALA A 26 -13.97 3.35 -7.87
N SER A 27 -14.27 3.69 -6.61
CA SER A 27 -13.35 4.18 -5.59
C SER A 27 -13.66 3.54 -4.24
N VAL A 28 -12.67 3.52 -3.37
CA VAL A 28 -12.79 3.17 -1.96
C VAL A 28 -12.38 4.38 -1.13
N GLY A 29 -12.96 4.55 0.05
CA GLY A 29 -12.69 5.75 0.83
C GLY A 29 -13.01 5.60 2.30
N TYR A 30 -12.35 6.45 3.09
CA TYR A 30 -12.58 6.60 4.53
C TYR A 30 -12.47 8.10 4.89
N GLY A 31 -13.36 8.58 5.76
CA GLY A 31 -13.30 9.97 6.25
C GLY A 31 -13.52 11.07 5.20
N GLY A 32 -14.07 10.75 4.02
CA GLY A 32 -14.31 11.72 2.95
C GLY A 32 -13.20 11.79 1.87
N HIS A 33 -12.18 10.93 1.96
CA HIS A 33 -11.18 10.75 0.91
C HIS A 33 -11.53 9.52 0.07
N ASP A 34 -11.67 9.71 -1.24
CA ASP A 34 -11.91 8.63 -2.20
C ASP A 34 -10.64 8.35 -3.01
N GLY A 35 -10.23 7.10 -3.09
CA GLY A 35 -9.04 6.62 -3.79
C GLY A 35 -9.27 5.30 -4.54
N LEU A 36 -8.22 4.83 -5.21
CA LEU A 36 -8.22 3.52 -5.88
C LEU A 36 -8.03 2.38 -4.88
N ALA A 37 -7.39 2.66 -3.74
CA ALA A 37 -7.13 1.72 -2.69
C ALA A 37 -7.13 2.43 -1.33
N LEU A 38 -7.16 1.65 -0.25
CA LEU A 38 -7.12 2.14 1.12
C LEU A 38 -6.54 1.08 2.05
N ALA A 39 -5.49 1.44 2.78
CA ALA A 39 -5.00 0.69 3.93
C ALA A 39 -5.61 1.20 5.24
N VAL A 40 -6.00 0.28 6.13
CA VAL A 40 -6.51 0.59 7.48
C VAL A 40 -5.82 -0.29 8.51
N GLY A 41 -5.07 0.34 9.44
CA GLY A 41 -4.48 -0.32 10.58
C GLY A 41 -5.38 -0.30 11.82
N GLN A 42 -5.51 -1.43 12.52
CA GLN A 42 -6.20 -1.52 13.81
C GLN A 42 -5.51 -2.52 14.74
N GLY A 43 -4.95 -2.03 15.85
CA GLY A 43 -4.24 -2.87 16.81
C GLY A 43 -2.97 -3.45 16.22
N ASN A 44 -2.94 -4.77 16.02
CA ASN A 44 -1.84 -5.49 15.39
C ASN A 44 -2.23 -6.08 14.01
N ARG A 45 -3.23 -5.49 13.36
CA ARG A 45 -3.77 -5.94 12.07
C ARG A 45 -3.79 -4.78 11.09
N CYS A 46 -3.64 -5.09 9.80
CA CYS A 46 -3.88 -4.15 8.73
C CYS A 46 -4.77 -4.79 7.66
N SER A 47 -5.62 -3.99 7.04
CA SER A 47 -6.39 -4.39 5.86
C SER A 47 -6.15 -3.45 4.69
N ILE A 48 -6.14 -3.99 3.48
CA ILE A 48 -6.05 -3.23 2.23
C ILE A 48 -7.31 -3.50 1.41
N THR A 49 -8.06 -2.44 1.11
CA THR A 49 -9.22 -2.51 0.22
C THR A 49 -8.84 -1.93 -1.13
N LEU A 50 -9.14 -2.62 -2.22
CA LEU A 50 -8.94 -2.18 -3.59
C LEU A 50 -10.28 -1.96 -4.27
N SER A 51 -10.39 -0.87 -5.04
CA SER A 51 -11.49 -0.70 -5.97
C SER A 51 -11.29 -1.59 -7.20
N ARG A 52 -12.37 -1.93 -7.91
CA ARG A 52 -12.25 -2.72 -9.15
C ARG A 52 -11.51 -1.96 -10.25
N THR A 53 -11.54 -0.63 -10.19
CA THR A 53 -10.71 0.21 -11.04
C THR A 53 -9.24 -0.11 -10.82
N ALA A 54 -8.77 -0.17 -9.56
CA ALA A 54 -7.38 -0.44 -9.22
C ALA A 54 -6.89 -1.79 -9.75
N VAL A 55 -7.68 -2.84 -9.55
CA VAL A 55 -7.34 -4.22 -9.94
C VAL A 55 -7.00 -4.38 -11.43
N ASN A 56 -7.59 -3.53 -12.28
CA ASN A 56 -7.41 -3.61 -13.74
C ASN A 56 -6.32 -2.68 -14.27
N ARG A 57 -5.57 -1.97 -13.42
CA ARG A 57 -4.56 -1.03 -13.87
C ARG A 57 -3.21 -1.68 -14.11
N LEU A 58 -2.47 -1.11 -15.07
CA LEU A 58 -1.10 -1.51 -15.37
C LEU A 58 -0.12 -1.17 -14.24
N ASP A 59 -0.43 -0.17 -13.42
CA ASP A 59 0.35 0.28 -12.27
C ASP A 59 -0.13 -0.33 -10.94
N LEU A 60 -0.86 -1.46 -10.96
CA LEU A 60 -1.35 -2.13 -9.76
C LEU A 60 -0.23 -2.42 -8.74
N ALA A 61 0.99 -2.74 -9.19
CA ALA A 61 2.13 -2.94 -8.31
C ALA A 61 2.50 -1.67 -7.53
N ALA A 62 2.41 -0.49 -8.16
CA ALA A 62 2.66 0.79 -7.49
C ALA A 62 1.59 1.07 -6.43
N ILE A 63 0.31 0.86 -6.78
CA ILE A 63 -0.82 1.03 -5.87
C ILE A 63 -0.66 0.10 -4.66
N LEU A 64 -0.46 -1.20 -4.90
CA LEU A 64 -0.29 -2.16 -3.80
C LEU A 64 0.94 -1.87 -2.96
N ALA A 65 2.06 -1.48 -3.56
CA ALA A 65 3.26 -1.16 -2.80
C ALA A 65 3.07 0.06 -1.90
N HIS A 66 2.34 1.08 -2.37
CA HIS A 66 1.94 2.23 -1.57
C HIS A 66 1.08 1.79 -0.37
N GLU A 67 0.01 1.01 -0.59
CA GLU A 67 -0.85 0.55 0.51
C GLU A 67 -0.16 -0.40 1.49
N VAL A 68 0.74 -1.25 1.00
CA VAL A 68 1.61 -2.08 1.85
C VAL A 68 2.55 -1.18 2.67
N GLY A 69 3.01 -0.06 2.11
CA GLY A 69 3.74 0.98 2.83
C GLY A 69 2.96 1.48 4.06
N HIS A 70 1.70 1.89 3.88
CA HIS A 70 0.82 2.27 5.00
C HIS A 70 0.68 1.16 6.05
N CYS A 71 0.48 -0.08 5.63
CA CYS A 71 0.39 -1.20 6.58
C CYS A 71 1.69 -1.43 7.35
N LEU A 72 2.85 -1.33 6.71
CA LEU A 72 4.14 -1.54 7.38
C LEU A 72 4.53 -0.36 8.28
N ASP A 73 4.12 0.85 7.93
CA ASP A 73 4.21 2.00 8.83
C ASP A 73 3.41 1.77 10.12
N HIS A 74 2.18 1.27 9.99
CA HIS A 74 1.38 0.88 11.15
C HIS A 74 2.06 -0.22 11.98
N LEU A 75 2.42 -1.33 11.33
CA LEU A 75 2.76 -2.59 12.00
C LEU A 75 4.21 -2.65 12.51
N GLU A 76 5.15 -2.04 11.80
CA GLU A 76 6.57 -2.04 12.16
C GLU A 76 7.01 -0.69 12.76
N LEU A 77 6.41 0.43 12.35
CA LEU A 77 6.85 1.78 12.77
C LEU A 77 5.92 2.47 13.76
N GLY A 78 4.75 1.89 14.05
CA GLY A 78 3.76 2.46 14.97
C GLY A 78 3.23 3.82 14.54
N TRP A 79 3.06 4.05 13.23
CA TRP A 79 2.64 5.34 12.64
C TRP A 79 3.63 6.49 12.86
N SER A 80 4.92 6.18 13.02
CA SER A 80 5.92 7.25 13.10
C SER A 80 6.27 7.82 11.72
N HIS A 81 5.81 7.20 10.64
CA HIS A 81 6.10 7.56 9.25
C HIS A 81 7.61 7.64 9.00
N ASN A 82 8.41 6.92 9.80
CA ASN A 82 9.86 7.02 9.90
C ASN A 82 10.41 8.47 9.93
N GLY A 83 9.68 9.39 10.57
CA GLY A 83 10.07 10.80 10.69
C GLY A 83 9.76 11.69 9.49
N PHE A 84 8.97 11.22 8.52
CA PHE A 84 8.42 12.04 7.45
C PHE A 84 7.57 13.19 8.01
N ARG A 85 7.62 14.32 7.32
CA ARG A 85 6.79 15.50 7.52
C ARG A 85 6.12 15.82 6.19
N ASP A 86 6.64 16.80 5.46
CA ASP A 86 6.11 17.26 4.18
C ASP A 86 7.08 17.02 3.01
N GLU A 87 8.14 16.24 3.21
CA GLU A 87 9.13 15.97 2.18
C GLU A 87 8.49 15.34 0.94
N GLY A 88 7.48 14.48 1.13
CA GLY A 88 6.71 13.86 0.06
C GLY A 88 5.99 14.85 -0.88
N ARG A 89 5.87 16.14 -0.53
CA ARG A 89 5.34 17.19 -1.43
C ARG A 89 6.05 17.24 -2.79
N LEU A 90 7.28 16.77 -2.88
CA LEU A 90 8.01 16.64 -4.15
C LEU A 90 7.35 15.68 -5.15
N TYR A 91 6.59 14.68 -4.66
CA TYR A 91 5.79 13.79 -5.51
C TYR A 91 4.43 14.38 -5.89
N GLY A 92 3.98 15.41 -5.17
CA GLY A 92 2.70 16.09 -5.36
C GLY A 92 2.12 16.59 -4.04
N GLU A 93 1.19 17.54 -4.10
CA GLU A 93 0.60 18.19 -2.91
C GLU A 93 -0.03 17.18 -1.93
N PHE A 94 -0.69 16.14 -2.46
CA PHE A 94 -1.31 15.07 -1.67
C PHE A 94 -0.31 14.32 -0.78
N PHE A 95 0.90 14.07 -1.28
CA PHE A 95 1.96 13.37 -0.56
C PHE A 95 2.70 14.24 0.47
N GLY A 96 2.23 15.47 0.68
CA GLY A 96 2.69 16.31 1.77
C GLY A 96 2.15 15.94 3.14
N ASP A 97 1.16 15.04 3.21
CA ASP A 97 0.82 14.34 4.45
C ASP A 97 1.93 13.33 4.79
N PRO A 98 2.40 13.25 6.05
CA PRO A 98 3.48 12.34 6.43
C PRO A 98 3.22 10.87 6.09
N ALA A 99 1.98 10.39 6.28
CA ALA A 99 1.63 9.01 6.00
C ALA A 99 1.69 8.73 4.50
N GLU A 100 1.10 9.62 3.70
CA GLU A 100 1.10 9.51 2.23
C GLU A 100 2.52 9.65 1.65
N GLY A 101 3.33 10.56 2.18
CA GLY A 101 4.71 10.76 1.78
C GLY A 101 5.58 9.54 2.07
N TYR A 102 5.45 8.95 3.26
CA TYR A 102 6.15 7.71 3.60
C TYR A 102 5.69 6.55 2.71
N ALA A 103 4.38 6.33 2.57
CA ALA A 103 3.81 5.23 1.79
C ALA A 103 4.22 5.30 0.30
N GLU A 104 4.20 6.50 -0.28
CA GLU A 104 4.67 6.73 -1.65
C GLU A 104 6.18 6.49 -1.80
N THR A 105 6.99 6.92 -0.83
CA THR A 105 8.43 6.65 -0.86
C THR A 105 8.71 5.15 -0.73
N TYR A 106 7.97 4.44 0.13
CA TYR A 106 8.06 2.98 0.25
C TYR A 106 7.67 2.31 -1.07
N GLY A 107 6.57 2.75 -1.69
CA GLY A 107 6.12 2.24 -2.98
C GLY A 107 7.18 2.41 -4.07
N ARG A 108 7.84 3.56 -4.14
CA ARG A 108 8.95 3.81 -5.06
C ARG A 108 10.16 2.94 -4.76
N ALA A 109 10.58 2.83 -3.50
CA ALA A 109 11.67 1.96 -3.09
C ALA A 109 11.40 0.49 -3.45
N TYR A 110 10.14 0.05 -3.31
CA TYR A 110 9.71 -1.28 -3.75
C TYR A 110 9.86 -1.43 -5.25
N LEU A 111 9.34 -0.50 -6.07
CA LEU A 111 9.44 -0.60 -7.52
C LEU A 111 10.89 -0.58 -8.02
N GLU A 112 11.77 0.17 -7.35
CA GLU A 112 13.21 0.19 -7.65
C GLU A 112 13.88 -1.15 -7.32
N THR A 113 13.46 -1.82 -6.24
CA THR A 113 14.07 -3.08 -5.76
C THR A 113 13.48 -4.31 -6.45
N CYS A 114 12.16 -4.34 -6.60
CA CYS A 114 11.36 -5.50 -6.96
C CYS A 114 10.69 -5.37 -8.34
N GLY A 115 10.73 -4.20 -8.98
CA GLY A 115 9.98 -3.93 -10.19
C GLY A 115 8.47 -4.09 -9.96
N THR A 116 7.77 -4.62 -10.96
CA THR A 116 6.30 -4.76 -10.94
C THR A 116 5.83 -6.13 -10.45
N LEU A 117 6.60 -6.81 -9.61
CA LEU A 117 6.18 -8.07 -9.00
C LEU A 117 4.97 -7.83 -8.09
N LEU A 118 3.97 -8.71 -8.15
CA LEU A 118 2.72 -8.61 -7.39
C LEU A 118 2.64 -9.64 -6.26
N GLU A 119 3.26 -10.80 -6.42
CA GLU A 119 3.29 -11.85 -5.41
C GLU A 119 3.90 -11.38 -4.07
N PRO A 120 5.02 -10.63 -4.03
CA PRO A 120 5.58 -10.13 -2.76
C PRO A 120 4.69 -9.11 -2.04
N LEU A 121 3.76 -8.48 -2.76
CA LEU A 121 2.76 -7.55 -2.23
C LEU A 121 1.45 -8.25 -1.82
N GLY A 122 1.44 -9.58 -1.80
CA GLY A 122 0.30 -10.37 -1.36
C GLY A 122 -0.82 -10.51 -2.39
N TRP A 123 -0.57 -10.21 -3.67
CA TRP A 123 -1.60 -10.35 -4.71
C TRP A 123 -1.89 -11.82 -5.03
N LYS A 124 -3.10 -12.29 -4.74
CA LYS A 124 -3.45 -13.73 -4.85
C LYS A 124 -3.49 -14.30 -6.27
N PHE A 125 -3.67 -13.44 -7.28
CA PHE A 125 -3.96 -13.88 -8.65
C PHE A 125 -2.73 -13.97 -9.56
N LYS A 126 -1.53 -13.70 -9.04
CA LYS A 126 -0.30 -13.78 -9.81
C LYS A 126 0.81 -14.36 -8.93
N ARG A 127 1.56 -15.31 -9.50
CA ARG A 127 2.79 -15.86 -8.91
C ARG A 127 3.94 -15.50 -9.82
N ASP A 128 4.45 -14.29 -9.66
CA ASP A 128 5.50 -13.74 -10.52
C ASP A 128 6.89 -13.76 -9.88
N GLY A 129 7.03 -14.29 -8.66
CA GLY A 129 8.32 -14.52 -8.02
C GLY A 129 8.44 -13.88 -6.64
N ALA A 130 9.58 -14.15 -5.99
CA ALA A 130 9.92 -13.56 -4.70
C ALA A 130 10.76 -12.29 -4.87
N CYS A 131 10.64 -11.37 -3.91
CA CYS A 131 11.51 -10.22 -3.77
C CYS A 131 11.76 -9.94 -2.28
N ASP A 132 12.95 -9.45 -1.95
CA ASP A 132 13.26 -8.91 -0.63
C ASP A 132 12.72 -7.48 -0.53
N LEU A 133 11.62 -7.32 0.23
CA LEU A 133 10.96 -6.03 0.40
C LEU A 133 11.90 -5.02 1.09
N PRO A 134 11.83 -3.72 0.72
CA PRO A 134 12.48 -2.65 1.48
C PRO A 134 12.15 -2.75 2.98
N ALA A 135 13.15 -2.55 3.84
CA ALA A 135 12.92 -2.49 5.27
C ALA A 135 12.22 -1.16 5.61
N PRO A 136 11.10 -1.15 6.36
CA PRO A 136 10.37 0.09 6.71
C PRO A 136 11.26 1.17 7.32
N HIS A 137 12.14 0.81 8.27
CA HIS A 137 13.07 1.74 8.90
C HIS A 137 14.15 2.31 7.96
N ALA A 138 14.39 1.70 6.80
CA ALA A 138 15.35 2.18 5.81
C ALA A 138 14.72 3.22 4.86
N VAL A 139 13.38 3.29 4.78
CA VAL A 139 12.66 4.28 3.96
C VAL A 139 12.62 5.60 4.72
N THR A 140 13.47 6.55 4.32
CA THR A 140 13.68 7.81 5.05
C THR A 140 13.36 9.03 4.18
N PRO A 141 13.12 10.21 4.78
CA PRO A 141 12.82 11.43 4.02
C PRO A 141 13.90 11.81 2.99
N SER A 142 15.16 11.45 3.25
CA SER A 142 16.28 11.70 2.33
C SER A 142 16.22 10.94 1.00
N MET A 143 15.32 9.96 0.88
CA MET A 143 15.09 9.21 -0.35
C MET A 143 14.15 9.94 -1.32
N VAL A 144 13.46 10.99 -0.85
CA VAL A 144 12.57 11.77 -1.71
C VAL A 144 13.40 12.57 -2.71
N ARG A 145 13.13 12.39 -4.00
CA ARG A 145 13.88 12.96 -5.13
C ARG A 145 13.00 13.19 -6.34
#